data_AF-A0A7U9S4E9-F1
#
_entry.id   AF-A0A7U9S4E9-F1
#
_cell.length_a   1.000
_cell.length_b   1.000
_cell.length_c   1.000
_cell.angle_alpha   90.00
_cell.angle_beta   90.00
_cell.angle_gamma   90.00
#
_symmetry.space_group_name_H-M   'P 1'
#
loop_
_entity.id
_entity.type
_entity.pdbx_description
1 polymer ?
#
loop_
_entity_poly.entity_id
_entity_poly.type
_entity_poly.pdbx_seq_one_letter_code
_entity_poly.pdbx_strand_id
1 'polypeptide(L)' 'MKEDELKQYYSVFTSAWKFFRKYSDVKDSDEYWESVVSESGEIVKGYENSRLSRDLILAALSELERIGKERKIADEGAKI' A
#
# COMPACT_ATOMS: atom_id res chain seq x y z
N MET A 1 -5.48 20.44 16.88
CA MET A 1 -4.15 19.81 16.75
C MET A 1 -3.13 20.92 16.60
N LYS A 2 -1.96 20.75 17.21
CA LYS A 2 -0.82 21.66 17.05
C LYS A 2 -0.13 21.37 15.71
N GLU A 3 0.69 22.31 15.24
CA GLU A 3 1.41 22.20 13.97
C GLU A 3 2.27 20.93 13.88
N ASP A 4 2.96 20.55 14.96
CA ASP A 4 3.80 19.37 14.96
C ASP A 4 2.99 18.07 14.91
N GLU A 5 1.80 18.04 15.50
CA GLU A 5 0.86 16.92 15.36
C GLU A 5 0.37 16.83 13.91
N LEU A 6 0.00 17.96 13.30
CA LEU A 6 -0.41 18.03 11.89
C LEU A 6 0.68 17.49 10.94
N LYS A 7 1.95 17.83 11.19
CA LYS A 7 3.09 17.30 10.42
C LYS A 7 3.24 15.79 10.54
N GLN A 8 3.00 15.22 11.72
CA GLN A 8 3.02 13.76 11.91
C GLN A 8 1.90 13.09 11.12
N TYR A 9 0.68 13.61 11.19
CA TYR A 9 -0.44 13.11 10.38
C TYR A 9 -0.14 13.20 8.88
N TYR A 10 0.34 14.35 8.41
CA TYR A 10 0.73 14.54 7.02
C TYR A 10 1.80 13.53 6.57
N SER A 11 2.80 13.27 7.42
CA SER A 11 3.83 12.26 7.15
C SER A 11 3.22 10.87 6.95
N VAL A 12 2.30 10.45 7.82
CA VAL A 12 1.61 9.15 7.71
C VAL A 12 0.80 9.05 6.41
N PHE A 13 -0.03 10.06 6.10
CA PHE A 13 -0.82 10.08 4.86
C PHE A 13 0.06 10.05 3.61
N THR A 14 1.12 10.86 3.57
CA THR A 14 1.99 10.91 2.39
C THR A 14 2.84 9.66 2.20
N SER A 15 3.25 8.99 3.28
CA SER A 15 3.94 7.70 3.20
C SER A 15 3.02 6.61 2.64
N ALA A 16 1.77 6.53 3.09
CA ALA A 16 0.80 5.59 2.53
C ALA A 16 0.53 5.85 1.03
N TRP A 17 0.39 7.12 0.63
CA TRP A 17 0.26 7.51 -0.78
C TRP A 17 1.49 7.12 -1.62
N LYS A 18 2.70 7.41 -1.13
CA LYS A 18 3.95 7.06 -1.82
C LYS A 18 4.09 5.56 -1.99
N PHE A 19 3.75 4.79 -0.96
CA PHE A 19 3.71 3.33 -1.00
C PHE A 19 2.76 2.83 -2.09
N PHE A 20 1.49 3.24 -2.05
CA PHE A 20 0.51 2.88 -3.07
C PHE A 20 1.00 3.22 -4.49
N ARG A 21 1.48 4.46 -4.69
CA ARG A 21 2.00 4.93 -5.99
C ARG A 21 3.20 4.11 -6.47
N LYS A 22 4.08 3.66 -5.56
CA LYS A 22 5.25 2.85 -5.92
C LYS A 22 4.83 1.50 -6.50
N TYR A 23 3.78 0.90 -5.94
CA TYR A 23 3.34 -0.45 -6.27
C TYR A 23 2.13 -0.48 -7.20
N SER A 24 1.64 0.67 -7.69
CA SER A 24 0.39 0.76 -8.46
C SER A 24 0.40 -0.01 -9.80
N ASP A 25 1.58 -0.26 -10.38
CA ASP A 25 1.71 -1.21 -11.48
C ASP A 25 1.87 -2.63 -10.91
N VAL A 26 0.74 -3.22 -10.54
CA VAL A 26 0.66 -4.53 -9.89
C VAL A 26 1.19 -5.63 -10.81
N LYS A 27 2.06 -6.48 -10.27
CA LYS A 27 2.64 -7.64 -10.96
C LYS A 27 2.17 -8.93 -10.29
N ASP A 28 1.90 -9.96 -11.09
CA ASP A 28 1.54 -11.29 -10.60
C ASP A 28 2.81 -12.12 -10.38
N SER A 29 3.64 -11.71 -9.42
CA SER A 29 4.85 -12.44 -9.02
C SER A 29 5.07 -12.40 -7.51
N ASP A 30 5.65 -13.47 -6.97
CA ASP A 30 5.91 -13.59 -5.53
C ASP A 30 6.90 -12.51 -5.07
N GLU A 31 7.93 -12.20 -5.86
CA GLU A 31 8.94 -11.18 -5.50
C GLU A 31 8.33 -9.78 -5.37
N TYR A 32 7.32 -9.47 -6.20
CA TYR A 32 6.58 -8.23 -6.09
C TYR A 32 5.81 -8.19 -4.75
N TRP A 33 5.09 -9.25 -4.41
CA TRP A 33 4.28 -9.29 -3.19
C TRP A 33 5.13 -9.34 -1.91
N GLU A 34 6.26 -10.03 -1.93
CA GLU A 34 7.25 -10.00 -0.85
C GLU A 34 7.76 -8.57 -0.61
N SER A 35 8.06 -7.84 -1.69
CA SER A 35 8.48 -6.44 -1.61
C SER A 35 7.39 -5.53 -1.04
N VAL A 36 6.14 -5.72 -1.47
CA VAL A 36 4.96 -4.99 -0.98
C VAL A 36 4.78 -5.21 0.53
N VAL A 37 4.78 -6.47 0.97
CA VAL A 37 4.58 -6.83 2.38
C VAL A 37 5.72 -6.31 3.24
N SER A 38 6.97 -6.50 2.82
CA SER A 38 8.15 -6.05 3.55
C SER A 38 8.13 -4.54 3.79
N GLU A 39 7.97 -3.74 2.72
CA GLU A 39 7.97 -2.28 2.84
C GLU A 39 6.77 -1.75 3.63
N SER A 40 5.60 -2.36 3.47
CA SER A 40 4.41 -1.99 4.25
C SER A 40 4.64 -2.16 5.76
N GLY A 41 5.33 -3.24 6.16
CA GLY A 41 5.70 -3.51 7.54
C GLY A 41 6.71 -2.50 8.09
N GLU A 42 7.72 -2.14 7.28
CA GLU A 42 8.71 -1.12 7.64
C GLU A 42 8.08 0.25 7.85
N ILE A 43 7.16 0.67 6.97
CA ILE A 43 6.45 1.95 7.10
C ILE A 43 5.65 2.00 8.40
N VAL A 44 4.82 0.99 8.67
CA VAL A 44 4.00 0.96 9.88
C VAL A 44 4.87 0.97 11.15
N LYS A 45 5.98 0.22 11.15
CA LYS A 45 6.96 0.20 12.24
C LYS A 45 7.62 1.56 12.46
N GLY A 46 7.93 2.30 11.38
CA GLY A 46 8.48 3.66 11.43
C GLY A 46 7.57 4.69 12.09
N TYR A 47 6.26 4.41 12.17
CA TYR A 47 5.26 5.20 12.90
C TYR A 47 4.79 4.51 14.18
N GLU A 48 5.65 3.71 14.81
CA GLU A 48 5.38 3.02 16.08
C GLU A 48 4.10 2.17 16.08
N ASN A 49 3.72 1.63 14.93
CA ASN A 49 2.45 0.91 14.76
C ASN A 49 1.21 1.74 15.13
N SER A 50 1.26 3.07 14.93
CA SER A 50 0.10 3.93 15.15
C SER A 50 -1.13 3.39 14.40
N ARG A 51 -2.32 3.56 14.98
CA ARG A 51 -3.57 3.10 14.37
C ARG A 51 -3.72 3.64 12.94
N LEU A 52 -3.46 4.92 12.74
CA LEU A 52 -3.61 5.54 11.42
C LEU A 52 -2.66 4.95 10.38
N SER A 53 -1.39 4.71 10.72
CA SER A 53 -0.43 4.13 9.76
C SER A 53 -0.86 2.72 9.35
N ARG A 54 -1.34 1.91 10.30
CA ARG A 54 -1.91 0.59 10.02
C ARG A 54 -3.13 0.67 9.10
N ASP A 55 -4.09 1.51 9.44
CA ASP A 55 -5.35 1.61 8.70
C ASP A 55 -5.12 2.07 7.26
N LEU A 56 -4.24 3.06 7.03
CA LEU A 56 -3.94 3.55 5.68
C LEU A 56 -3.13 2.55 4.85
N ILE A 57 -2.16 1.86 5.46
CA ILE A 57 -1.38 0.84 4.75
C ILE A 57 -2.25 -0.37 4.39
N LEU A 58 -3.13 -0.81 5.29
CA LEU A 58 -4.10 -1.87 4.99
C LEU A 58 -5.06 -1.49 3.86
N ALA A 59 -5.52 -0.23 3.82
CA ALA A 59 -6.34 0.27 2.73
C ALA A 59 -5.58 0.24 1.39
N ALA A 60 -4.32 0.68 1.37
CA ALA A 60 -3.48 0.63 0.18
C ALA A 60 -3.24 -0.82 -0.29
N LEU A 61 -2.92 -1.74 0.62
CA LEU A 61 -2.74 -3.17 0.32
C LEU A 61 -4.01 -3.78 -0.31
N SER A 62 -5.17 -3.52 0.30
CA SER A 62 -6.45 -4.04 -0.19
C SER A 62 -6.75 -3.58 -1.61
N GLU A 63 -6.41 -2.32 -1.94
CA GLU A 63 -6.60 -1.78 -3.27
C GLU A 63 -5.63 -2.38 -4.30
N LEU A 64 -4.36 -2.59 -3.93
CA LEU A 64 -3.39 -3.27 -4.78
C LEU A 64 -3.83 -4.71 -5.09
N GLU A 65 -4.35 -5.44 -4.09
CA GLU A 65 -4.91 -6.77 -4.29
C GLU A 65 -6.12 -6.76 -5.24
N ARG A 66 -7.03 -5.78 -5.10
CA ARG A 66 -8.18 -5.62 -5.99
C ARG A 66 -7.72 -5.40 -7.44
N ILE A 67 -6.77 -4.48 -7.65
CA ILE A 67 -6.19 -4.19 -8.98
C ILE A 67 -5.53 -5.44 -9.58
N GLY A 68 -4.76 -6.18 -8.77
CA GLY A 68 -4.13 -7.43 -9.21
C GLY A 68 -5.14 -8.49 -9.67
N LYS A 69 -6.22 -8.69 -8.90
CA LYS A 69 -7.31 -9.61 -9.24
C LYS A 69 -8.02 -9.20 -10.53
N GLU A 70 -8.33 -7.92 -10.68
CA GLU A 70 -8.99 -7.40 -11.90
C GLU A 70 -8.12 -7.56 -13.15
N ARG A 71 -6.82 -7.30 -13.03
CA ARG A 71 -5.87 -7.51 -14.14
C ARG A 71 -5.83 -8.98 -14.55
N LYS A 72 -5.74 -9.89 -13.58
CA LYS A 72 -5.72 -11.34 -13.83
C LYS A 72 -6.99 -11.82 -14.56
N ILE A 73 -8.17 -11.36 -14.13
CA ILE A 73 -9.44 -11.69 -14.80
C ILE A 73 -9.46 -11.18 -16.24
N ALA A 74 -8.99 -9.95 -16.48
CA ALA A 74 -8.93 -9.37 -17.82
C ALA A 74 -7.98 -10.16 -18.74
N ASP A 75 -6.81 -10.56 -18.23
CA ASP A 75 -5.81 -11.33 -18.97
C ASP A 75 -6.29 -12.77 -19.28
N GLU A 76 -7.10 -13.37 -18.42
CA GLU A 76 -7.74 -14.68 -18.66
C GLU A 76 -8.91 -14.57 -19.66
N GLY A 77 -9.73 -13.52 -19.56
CA GLY A 77 -10.85 -13.27 -20.49
C GLY A 77 -10.41 -12.91 -21.91
N ALA A 78 -9.23 -12.30 -22.09
CA ALA A 78 -8.66 -11.97 -23.39
C ALA A 78 -8.05 -13.17 -24.15
N LYS A 79 -7.90 -14.33 -23.49
CA LYS A 79 -7.35 -15.56 -24.08
C LYS A 79 -8.40 -16.48 -24.72
N ILE A 80 -9.68 -16.09 -24.68
CA ILE A 80 -10.85 -16.85 -25.15
C ILE A 80 -11.37 -16.24 -26.46
#